data_AF-A0A8H6WR18-F1
#
_entry.id   AF-A0A8H6WR18-F1
#
_cell.length_a   1.000
_cell.length_b   1.000
_cell.length_c   1.000
_cell.angle_alpha   90.00
_cell.angle_beta   90.00
_cell.angle_gamma   90.00
#
_symmetry.space_group_name_H-M   'P 1'
#
loop_
_entity.id
_entity.type
_entity.pdbx_description
1 polymer ?
#
loop_
_entity_poly.entity_id
_entity_poly.type
_entity_poly.pdbx_seq_one_letter_code
_entity_poly.pdbx_strand_id
1 'polypeptide(L)'
;MSLDFLEVAIKYYNEYSPRKCAKYPLQRSEKHSATFVSLKNVEGIRVLERAEYKKILEIVWIELKARQNGEAADLRSLVLWGQPGIGKSMFLDYALVMAIHDKKFTIYSDNPERVIVFNPLLEPYPLKVAKLRNFKLPNGCLVLSDSTADFSTPLNIFTRRDSSVFVLQATCSESRYRSWAKHRLAMLYPMDPLPKDEFLLIVRDQTSKQSKATTSTATSQESEFFTPEELYDLLGPMAPPALVRYSRVKNPKPVDLDLVDPADLFMDLNWRSVPRFHQYFVITPDSTRPKPVFPMQPGHRYTVATPFLRRLLVEHLRSLTLEKRMQIAASLTSVAQVAGALFEAHMPIYLSRYTSALQLHFNDTHSDYALGPRLVLSQQLFDADGRCRPELNTLYIPKRNQPTFDAFCVTNIAANALRVTILRATIARKHKIVQKDICQLMDALDLQGDVEWRFVFVTPSTEISEAVSTPFWNGGVPCKGMTMTIPVGWAVMPLPESGVDSSEPYLTATELLNDDYNSNESDADFEEEMEVDGDA
;
A
#
# COMPACT_ATOMS: atom_id res chain seq x y z
N MET A 1 0.12 -26.81 -16.47
CA MET A 1 0.78 -26.05 -17.55
C MET A 1 -0.31 -25.34 -18.34
N SER A 2 -0.42 -24.02 -18.22
CA SER A 2 -1.17 -23.25 -19.22
C SER A 2 -0.36 -23.29 -20.52
N LEU A 3 -1.02 -23.50 -21.65
CA LEU A 3 -0.46 -23.08 -22.94
C LEU A 3 0.07 -21.64 -22.77
N ASP A 4 1.27 -21.38 -23.27
CA ASP A 4 1.84 -20.03 -23.24
C ASP A 4 0.86 -19.11 -23.96
N PHE A 5 0.28 -18.13 -23.26
CA PHE A 5 -0.71 -17.21 -23.82
C PHE A 5 -0.19 -16.58 -25.12
N LEU A 6 1.12 -16.37 -25.18
CA LEU A 6 1.83 -15.85 -26.33
C LEU A 6 1.74 -16.76 -27.55
N GLU A 7 1.88 -18.08 -27.40
CA GLU A 7 1.70 -19.04 -28.51
C GLU A 7 0.28 -18.97 -29.08
N VAL A 8 -0.71 -18.82 -28.20
CA VAL A 8 -2.11 -18.65 -28.60
C VAL A 8 -2.33 -17.30 -29.29
N ALA A 9 -1.74 -16.21 -28.79
CA ALA A 9 -1.81 -14.91 -29.43
C ALA A 9 -1.18 -14.93 -30.83
N ILE A 10 -0.05 -15.64 -31.02
CA ILE A 10 0.58 -15.86 -32.33
C ILE A 10 -0.34 -16.67 -33.24
N LYS A 11 -0.89 -17.79 -32.74
CA LYS A 11 -1.81 -18.63 -33.51
C LYS A 11 -3.03 -17.85 -33.97
N TYR A 12 -3.64 -17.09 -33.07
CA TYR A 12 -4.76 -16.20 -33.38
C TYR A 12 -4.39 -15.16 -34.43
N TYR A 13 -3.27 -14.48 -34.24
CA TYR A 13 -2.81 -13.49 -35.21
C TYR A 13 -2.63 -14.13 -36.60
N ASN A 14 -2.10 -15.35 -36.69
CA ASN A 14 -1.88 -16.02 -37.97
C ASN A 14 -3.18 -16.47 -38.65
N GLU A 15 -4.21 -16.81 -37.88
CA GLU A 15 -5.54 -17.18 -38.39
C GLU A 15 -6.33 -15.95 -38.84
N TYR A 16 -6.24 -14.85 -38.08
CA TYR A 16 -7.01 -13.63 -38.31
C TYR A 16 -6.19 -12.47 -38.87
N SER A 17 -4.95 -12.72 -39.31
CA SER A 17 -4.09 -11.69 -39.89
C SER A 17 -4.87 -10.88 -40.93
N PRO A 18 -4.66 -9.55 -41.01
CA PRO A 18 -5.39 -8.72 -41.98
C PRO A 18 -5.20 -9.13 -43.44
N ARG A 19 -4.25 -10.04 -43.73
CA ARG A 19 -4.09 -10.67 -45.03
C ARG A 19 -5.10 -11.80 -45.34
N LYS A 20 -5.69 -12.44 -44.31
CA LYS A 20 -6.48 -13.68 -44.46
C LYS A 20 -7.98 -13.52 -44.17
N CYS A 21 -8.42 -12.56 -43.35
CA CYS A 21 -9.84 -12.40 -43.05
C CYS A 21 -10.25 -10.95 -42.78
N ALA A 22 -11.37 -10.51 -43.37
CA ALA A 22 -11.93 -9.16 -43.17
C ALA A 22 -12.76 -9.01 -41.88
N LYS A 23 -13.08 -10.11 -41.20
CA LYS A 23 -13.89 -10.10 -39.97
C LYS A 23 -13.09 -10.71 -38.82
N TYR A 24 -12.69 -9.87 -37.87
CA TYR A 24 -12.14 -10.29 -36.58
C TYR A 24 -13.31 -10.46 -35.63
N PRO A 25 -13.61 -11.67 -35.17
CA PRO A 25 -14.66 -11.85 -34.20
C PRO A 25 -13.98 -12.01 -32.85
N LEU A 26 -13.60 -10.89 -32.25
CA LEU A 26 -13.38 -10.87 -30.81
C LEU A 26 -14.68 -11.42 -30.19
N GLN A 27 -14.62 -12.60 -29.60
CA GLN A 27 -15.82 -13.24 -29.06
C GLN A 27 -15.94 -12.83 -27.61
N ARG A 28 -16.91 -11.95 -27.35
CA ARG A 28 -17.40 -11.67 -26.01
C ARG A 28 -18.43 -12.72 -25.66
N SER A 29 -18.17 -13.46 -24.59
CA SER A 29 -19.16 -14.37 -24.01
C SER A 29 -19.50 -13.89 -22.60
N GLU A 30 -20.78 -13.71 -22.32
CA GLU A 30 -21.24 -13.45 -20.97
C GLU A 30 -21.43 -14.77 -20.23
N LYS A 31 -20.87 -14.85 -19.02
CA LYS A 31 -21.06 -16.00 -18.13
C LYS A 31 -21.15 -15.48 -16.69
N HIS A 32 -22.29 -15.72 -16.03
CA HIS A 32 -22.56 -15.26 -14.66
C HIS A 32 -22.36 -13.74 -14.49
N SER A 33 -22.93 -12.93 -15.38
CA SER A 33 -22.81 -11.46 -15.37
C SER A 33 -21.41 -10.89 -15.63
N ALA A 34 -20.42 -11.73 -15.88
CA ALA A 34 -19.09 -11.29 -16.30
C ALA A 34 -18.89 -11.49 -17.80
N THR A 35 -18.17 -10.54 -18.40
CA THR A 35 -17.77 -10.62 -19.81
C THR A 35 -16.39 -11.26 -19.91
N PHE A 36 -16.31 -12.34 -20.66
CA PHE A 36 -15.04 -12.93 -21.06
C PHE A 36 -14.74 -12.55 -22.51
N VAL A 37 -13.54 -12.06 -22.75
CA VAL A 37 -13.01 -11.81 -24.08
C VAL A 37 -12.16 -13.00 -24.48
N SER A 38 -12.47 -13.54 -25.65
CA SER A 38 -11.77 -14.68 -26.21
C SER A 38 -11.52 -14.50 -27.69
N LEU A 39 -10.50 -15.20 -28.14
CA LEU A 39 -10.10 -15.30 -29.52
C LEU A 39 -10.94 -16.41 -30.16
N LYS A 40 -11.86 -16.07 -31.08
CA LYS A 40 -12.74 -17.07 -31.73
C LYS A 40 -11.90 -18.17 -32.38
N ASN A 41 -12.37 -19.42 -32.29
CA ASN A 41 -11.70 -20.63 -32.76
C ASN A 41 -10.41 -21.01 -32.01
N VAL A 42 -10.00 -20.26 -30.99
CA VAL A 42 -8.90 -20.68 -30.11
C VAL A 42 -9.48 -21.20 -28.80
N GLU A 43 -9.69 -22.51 -28.74
CA GLU A 43 -10.13 -23.17 -27.51
C GLU A 43 -9.12 -22.95 -26.38
N GLY A 44 -9.65 -22.68 -25.18
CA GLY A 44 -8.87 -22.73 -23.94
C GLY A 44 -8.43 -21.38 -23.35
N ILE A 45 -8.36 -20.29 -24.14
CA ILE A 45 -7.95 -18.98 -23.62
C ILE A 45 -9.12 -17.99 -23.61
N ARG A 46 -9.51 -17.60 -22.41
CA ARG A 46 -10.51 -16.59 -22.13
C ARG A 46 -9.91 -15.63 -21.11
N VAL A 47 -9.92 -14.35 -21.41
CA VAL A 47 -9.47 -13.30 -20.49
C VAL A 47 -10.73 -12.64 -19.93
N LEU A 48 -10.79 -12.53 -18.60
CA LEU A 48 -11.86 -11.81 -17.94
C LEU A 48 -11.75 -10.31 -18.27
N GLU A 49 -12.81 -9.72 -18.81
CA GLU A 49 -12.87 -8.28 -19.12
C GLU A 49 -13.36 -7.52 -17.89
N ARG A 50 -12.40 -7.04 -17.07
CA ARG A 50 -12.69 -6.25 -15.87
C ARG A 50 -13.06 -4.82 -16.25
N ALA A 51 -13.92 -4.18 -15.46
CA ALA A 51 -14.23 -2.76 -15.63
C ALA A 51 -12.96 -1.89 -15.53
N GLU A 52 -12.06 -2.23 -14.61
CA GLU A 52 -10.77 -1.55 -14.45
C GLU A 52 -9.88 -1.69 -15.70
N TYR A 53 -9.91 -2.84 -16.37
CA TYR A 53 -9.12 -3.04 -17.60
C TYR A 53 -9.54 -2.06 -18.68
N LYS A 54 -10.85 -1.82 -18.85
CA LYS A 54 -11.35 -0.85 -19.83
C LYS A 54 -10.83 0.56 -19.56
N LYS A 55 -10.82 0.98 -18.30
CA LYS A 55 -10.32 2.31 -17.89
C LYS A 55 -8.82 2.47 -18.20
N ILE A 56 -8.01 1.46 -17.86
CA ILE A 56 -6.57 1.48 -18.17
C ILE A 56 -6.36 1.50 -19.69
N LEU A 57 -7.11 0.69 -20.43
CA LEU A 57 -7.04 0.62 -21.89
C LEU A 57 -7.38 1.96 -22.53
N GLU A 58 -8.43 2.63 -22.06
CA GLU A 58 -8.84 3.93 -22.56
C GLU A 58 -7.72 4.97 -22.45
N ILE A 59 -7.05 5.04 -21.29
CA ILE A 59 -5.87 5.90 -21.07
C ILE A 59 -4.80 5.60 -22.12
N VAL A 60 -4.44 4.32 -22.28
CA VAL A 60 -3.40 3.91 -23.23
C VAL A 60 -3.80 4.26 -24.67
N TRP A 61 -5.09 4.18 -25.04
CA TRP A 61 -5.54 4.39 -26.41
C TRP A 61 -5.57 5.88 -26.77
N ILE A 62 -6.00 6.73 -25.83
CA ILE A 62 -5.93 8.20 -25.94
C ILE A 62 -4.48 8.61 -26.22
N GLU A 63 -3.55 8.09 -25.41
CA GLU A 63 -2.12 8.38 -25.50
C GLU A 63 -1.47 7.87 -26.79
N LEU A 64 -1.87 6.69 -27.27
CA LEU A 64 -1.41 6.17 -28.56
C LEU A 64 -1.93 6.99 -29.73
N LYS A 65 -3.19 7.45 -29.67
CA LYS A 65 -3.82 8.26 -30.73
C LYS A 65 -3.15 9.63 -30.84
N ALA A 66 -2.91 10.32 -29.72
CA ALA A 66 -2.19 11.60 -29.71
C ALA A 66 -0.81 11.48 -30.40
N ARG A 67 -0.06 10.42 -30.09
CA ARG A 67 1.26 10.14 -30.73
C ARG A 67 1.17 9.87 -32.22
N GLN A 68 0.14 9.16 -32.67
CA GLN A 68 -0.08 8.89 -34.09
C GLN A 68 -0.37 10.18 -34.87
N ASN A 69 -1.02 11.15 -34.22
CA ASN A 69 -1.30 12.46 -34.80
C ASN A 69 -0.10 13.43 -34.72
N GLY A 70 0.99 13.06 -34.04
CA GLY A 70 2.13 13.96 -33.77
C GLY A 70 1.84 15.03 -32.73
N GLU A 71 0.76 14.87 -31.95
CA GLU A 71 0.44 15.74 -30.83
C GLU A 71 1.43 15.49 -29.67
N ALA A 72 1.68 16.53 -28.87
CA ALA A 72 2.45 16.39 -27.65
C ALA A 72 1.66 15.51 -26.67
N ALA A 73 2.13 14.29 -26.49
CA ALA A 73 1.50 13.35 -25.58
C ALA A 73 2.10 13.48 -24.18
N ASP A 74 1.26 13.75 -23.19
CA ASP A 74 1.66 14.03 -21.82
C ASP A 74 2.30 12.82 -21.13
N LEU A 75 1.86 11.61 -21.48
CA LEU A 75 2.25 10.38 -20.78
C LEU A 75 3.02 9.43 -21.67
N ARG A 76 4.33 9.26 -21.46
CA ARG A 76 5.15 8.41 -22.34
C ARG A 76 5.10 6.93 -22.00
N SER A 77 4.67 6.61 -20.79
CA SER A 77 4.70 5.27 -20.25
C SER A 77 3.69 5.13 -19.11
N LEU A 78 3.20 3.91 -18.90
CA LEU A 78 2.33 3.54 -17.80
C LEU A 78 2.90 2.31 -17.11
N VAL A 79 2.94 2.35 -15.78
CA VAL A 79 3.36 1.24 -14.94
C VAL A 79 2.15 0.77 -14.16
N LEU A 80 1.69 -0.44 -14.47
CA LEU A 80 0.70 -1.15 -13.67
C LEU A 80 1.43 -1.80 -12.52
N TRP A 81 1.02 -1.41 -11.33
CA TRP A 81 1.64 -1.89 -10.11
C TRP A 81 0.57 -2.19 -9.07
N GLY A 82 0.97 -2.93 -8.05
CA GLY A 82 0.06 -3.50 -7.06
C GLY A 82 0.39 -4.96 -6.79
N GLN A 83 -0.44 -5.62 -5.99
CA GLN A 83 -0.10 -6.90 -5.41
C GLN A 83 0.01 -8.06 -6.40
N PRO A 84 0.87 -9.08 -6.15
CA PRO A 84 0.89 -10.31 -6.92
C PRO A 84 -0.53 -10.92 -7.04
N GLY A 85 -0.87 -11.50 -8.19
CA GLY A 85 -2.16 -12.18 -8.36
C GLY A 85 -3.38 -11.29 -8.71
N ILE A 86 -3.31 -9.96 -8.56
CA ILE A 86 -4.46 -9.06 -8.84
C ILE A 86 -4.86 -8.93 -10.32
N GLY A 87 -4.27 -9.71 -11.22
CA GLY A 87 -4.60 -9.70 -12.65
C GLY A 87 -3.74 -8.79 -13.54
N LYS A 88 -2.61 -8.24 -13.07
CA LYS A 88 -1.73 -7.39 -13.91
C LYS A 88 -1.28 -8.05 -15.22
N SER A 89 -0.77 -9.29 -15.16
CA SER A 89 -0.37 -10.03 -16.36
C SER A 89 -1.58 -10.35 -17.25
N MET A 90 -2.72 -10.71 -16.66
CA MET A 90 -3.97 -10.90 -17.40
C MET A 90 -4.46 -9.62 -18.09
N PHE A 91 -4.16 -8.45 -17.54
CA PHE A 91 -4.42 -7.19 -18.22
C PHE A 91 -3.50 -7.00 -19.43
N LEU A 92 -2.21 -7.37 -19.36
CA LEU A 92 -1.34 -7.31 -20.54
C LEU A 92 -1.84 -8.25 -21.65
N ASP A 93 -2.31 -9.44 -21.28
CA ASP A 93 -2.95 -10.38 -22.19
C ASP A 93 -4.20 -9.76 -22.85
N TYR A 94 -5.07 -9.15 -22.04
CA TYR A 94 -6.24 -8.40 -22.53
C TYR A 94 -5.83 -7.27 -23.48
N ALA A 95 -4.85 -6.45 -23.10
CA ALA A 95 -4.36 -5.33 -23.89
C ALA A 95 -3.74 -5.80 -25.22
N LEU A 96 -3.02 -6.92 -25.23
CA LEU A 96 -2.47 -7.52 -26.45
C LEU A 96 -3.59 -7.94 -27.42
N VAL A 97 -4.61 -8.63 -26.90
CA VAL A 97 -5.78 -9.06 -27.71
C VAL A 97 -6.49 -7.85 -28.32
N MET A 98 -6.73 -6.82 -27.53
CA MET A 98 -7.37 -5.59 -27.99
C MET A 98 -6.49 -4.84 -29.01
N ALA A 99 -5.18 -4.78 -28.79
CA ALA A 99 -4.24 -4.14 -29.71
C ALA A 99 -4.15 -4.88 -31.06
N ILE A 100 -4.16 -6.21 -31.06
CA ILE A 100 -4.22 -7.03 -32.28
C ILE A 100 -5.54 -6.77 -33.02
N HIS A 101 -6.66 -6.78 -32.29
CA HIS A 101 -7.99 -6.50 -32.85
C HIS A 101 -8.05 -5.11 -33.52
N ASP A 102 -7.51 -4.10 -32.85
CA ASP A 102 -7.49 -2.70 -33.33
C ASP A 102 -6.34 -2.40 -34.30
N LYS A 103 -5.63 -3.44 -34.76
CA LYS A 103 -4.51 -3.37 -35.71
C LYS A 103 -3.42 -2.38 -35.27
N LYS A 104 -3.09 -2.38 -33.99
CA LYS A 104 -2.01 -1.55 -33.42
C LYS A 104 -0.67 -2.29 -33.52
N PHE A 105 0.37 -1.56 -33.90
CA PHE A 105 1.74 -2.10 -33.86
C PHE A 105 2.14 -2.31 -32.40
N THR A 106 2.35 -3.57 -32.02
CA THR A 106 2.53 -3.95 -30.61
C THR A 106 3.76 -4.83 -30.46
N ILE A 107 4.53 -4.60 -29.41
CA ILE A 107 5.63 -5.47 -28.99
C ILE A 107 5.27 -6.05 -27.64
N TYR A 108 5.36 -7.36 -27.51
CA TYR A 108 5.18 -8.05 -26.22
C TYR A 108 6.52 -8.63 -25.76
N SER A 109 6.84 -8.43 -24.48
CA SER A 109 8.08 -8.89 -23.85
C SER A 109 7.83 -9.27 -22.41
N ASP A 110 8.29 -10.45 -21.99
CA ASP A 110 8.23 -10.91 -20.59
C ASP A 110 9.55 -11.50 -20.09
N ASN A 111 10.50 -11.67 -21.00
CA ASN A 111 11.92 -11.84 -20.72
C ASN A 111 12.76 -11.27 -21.88
N PRO A 112 14.06 -11.02 -21.68
CA PRO A 112 14.92 -10.43 -22.71
C PRO A 112 15.04 -11.25 -24.00
N GLU A 113 14.82 -12.56 -23.95
CA GLU A 113 14.95 -13.47 -25.10
C GLU A 113 13.63 -13.63 -25.85
N ARG A 114 12.50 -13.40 -25.18
CA ARG A 114 11.13 -13.53 -25.69
C ARG A 114 10.52 -12.16 -25.93
N VAL A 115 10.95 -11.54 -27.03
CA VAL A 115 10.38 -10.30 -27.56
C VAL A 115 9.68 -10.61 -28.87
N ILE A 116 8.37 -10.39 -28.95
CA ILE A 116 7.57 -10.69 -30.14
C ILE A 116 6.94 -9.41 -30.68
N VAL A 117 7.06 -9.21 -31.98
CA VAL A 117 6.50 -8.05 -32.69
C VAL A 117 5.23 -8.48 -33.40
N PHE A 118 4.13 -7.81 -33.08
CA PHE A 118 2.84 -7.88 -33.76
C PHE A 118 2.72 -6.66 -34.67
N ASN A 119 3.17 -6.81 -35.91
CA ASN A 119 3.08 -5.78 -36.93
C ASN A 119 1.83 -6.02 -37.79
N PRO A 120 0.85 -5.08 -37.85
CA PRO A 120 -0.39 -5.25 -38.62
C PRO A 120 -0.21 -5.62 -40.10
N LEU A 121 0.98 -5.45 -40.69
CA LEU A 121 1.25 -5.76 -42.09
C LEU A 121 1.96 -7.10 -42.30
N LEU A 122 2.51 -7.70 -41.25
CA LEU A 122 3.34 -8.91 -41.29
C LEU A 122 2.81 -9.97 -40.31
N GLU A 123 3.28 -11.21 -40.44
CA GLU A 123 3.08 -12.24 -39.40
C GLU A 123 3.89 -11.88 -38.14
N PRO A 124 3.51 -12.35 -36.95
CA PRO A 124 4.26 -12.09 -35.73
C PRO A 124 5.62 -12.73 -35.84
N TYR A 125 6.66 -12.04 -35.38
CA TYR A 125 8.02 -12.57 -35.43
C TYR A 125 8.79 -12.26 -34.15
N PRO A 126 9.67 -13.19 -33.72
CA PRO A 126 10.57 -12.92 -32.63
C PRO A 126 11.62 -11.88 -33.04
N LEU A 127 11.84 -10.89 -32.18
CA LEU A 127 12.82 -9.84 -32.39
C LEU A 127 14.02 -10.03 -31.47
N LYS A 128 15.14 -10.46 -32.04
CA LYS A 128 16.39 -10.59 -31.28
C LYS A 128 16.86 -9.21 -30.78
N VAL A 129 17.24 -9.13 -29.50
CA VAL A 129 17.68 -7.87 -28.86
C VAL A 129 18.82 -7.19 -29.61
N ALA A 130 19.76 -7.96 -30.17
CA ALA A 130 20.86 -7.40 -30.98
C ALA A 130 20.37 -6.59 -32.19
N LYS A 131 19.22 -6.97 -32.78
CA LYS A 131 18.64 -6.28 -33.93
C LYS A 131 17.83 -5.04 -33.55
N LEU A 132 17.40 -4.91 -32.29
CA LEU A 132 16.61 -3.77 -31.83
C LEU A 132 17.32 -2.44 -32.05
N ARG A 133 18.65 -2.38 -31.89
CA ARG A 133 19.42 -1.12 -32.00
C ARG A 133 19.22 -0.38 -33.33
N ASN A 134 18.98 -1.11 -34.41
CA ASN A 134 18.78 -0.55 -35.75
C ASN A 134 17.31 -0.56 -36.18
N PHE A 135 16.42 -1.06 -35.32
CA PHE A 135 15.01 -1.21 -35.62
C PHE A 135 14.29 0.10 -35.37
N LYS A 136 13.90 0.80 -36.45
CA LYS A 136 13.09 2.02 -36.35
C LYS A 136 11.65 1.64 -35.97
N LEU A 137 11.29 1.92 -34.72
CA LEU A 137 9.94 1.68 -34.22
C LEU A 137 8.99 2.76 -34.75
N PRO A 138 7.78 2.39 -35.22
CA PRO A 138 6.82 3.37 -35.68
C PRO A 138 6.27 4.21 -34.52
N ASN A 139 5.87 5.44 -34.80
CA ASN A 139 5.19 6.29 -33.82
C ASN A 139 3.88 5.63 -33.38
N GLY A 140 3.58 5.69 -32.08
CA GLY A 140 2.42 5.00 -31.51
C GLY A 140 2.56 3.48 -31.48
N CYS A 141 3.79 2.95 -31.48
CA CYS A 141 4.05 1.56 -31.11
C CYS A 141 3.76 1.35 -29.62
N LEU A 142 2.95 0.34 -29.30
CA LEU A 142 2.68 -0.10 -27.93
C LEU A 142 3.70 -1.18 -27.53
N VAL A 143 4.34 -1.03 -26.37
CA VAL A 143 5.24 -2.04 -25.80
C VAL A 143 4.62 -2.55 -24.50
N LEU A 144 4.22 -3.82 -24.50
CA LEU A 144 3.70 -4.54 -23.34
C LEU A 144 4.85 -5.31 -22.68
N SER A 145 5.15 -4.98 -21.42
CA SER A 145 6.28 -5.56 -20.69
C SER A 145 5.80 -6.21 -19.40
N ASP A 146 5.85 -7.54 -19.29
CA ASP A 146 5.52 -8.24 -18.04
C ASP A 146 6.78 -8.48 -17.22
N SER A 147 6.87 -7.91 -16.02
CA SER A 147 8.05 -8.08 -15.18
C SER A 147 8.04 -9.40 -14.42
N THR A 148 9.01 -10.26 -14.74
CA THR A 148 9.26 -11.53 -14.05
C THR A 148 10.42 -11.40 -13.04
N ALA A 149 10.76 -12.49 -12.35
CA ALA A 149 11.90 -12.49 -11.41
C ALA A 149 13.23 -12.13 -12.13
N ASP A 150 13.40 -12.65 -13.34
CA ASP A 150 14.60 -12.46 -14.17
C ASP A 150 14.52 -11.24 -15.08
N PHE A 151 13.32 -10.70 -15.28
CA PHE A 151 13.06 -9.54 -16.14
C PHE A 151 12.42 -8.41 -15.35
N SER A 152 13.26 -7.58 -14.74
CA SER A 152 12.80 -6.48 -13.90
C SER A 152 12.36 -5.26 -14.72
N THR A 153 13.15 -4.83 -15.69
CA THR A 153 12.93 -3.58 -16.44
C THR A 153 12.66 -3.85 -17.92
N PRO A 154 11.83 -3.04 -18.60
CA PRO A 154 11.71 -3.12 -20.05
C PRO A 154 13.07 -2.87 -20.70
N LEU A 155 13.30 -3.43 -21.90
CA LEU A 155 14.58 -3.27 -22.60
C LEU A 155 14.91 -1.78 -22.78
N ASN A 156 16.18 -1.44 -22.55
CA ASN A 156 16.66 -0.04 -22.54
C ASN A 156 16.26 0.76 -23.79
N ILE A 157 16.17 0.12 -24.96
CA ILE A 157 15.75 0.79 -26.19
C ILE A 157 14.32 1.38 -26.12
N PHE A 158 13.43 0.75 -25.34
CA PHE A 158 12.07 1.22 -25.15
C PHE A 158 11.99 2.34 -24.09
N THR A 159 12.93 2.35 -23.14
CA THR A 159 12.94 3.30 -22.01
C THR A 159 13.79 4.55 -22.24
N ARG A 160 14.43 4.69 -23.41
CA ARG A 160 15.14 5.93 -23.76
C ARG A 160 14.19 7.13 -23.83
N ARG A 161 14.72 8.31 -23.51
CA ARG A 161 13.97 9.58 -23.53
C ARG A 161 13.54 9.99 -24.95
N ASP A 162 14.27 9.58 -25.97
CA ASP A 162 13.98 9.87 -27.39
C ASP A 162 13.08 8.80 -28.06
N SER A 163 12.73 7.72 -27.36
CA SER A 163 11.87 6.68 -27.93
C SER A 163 10.42 7.15 -28.05
N SER A 164 9.83 7.00 -29.24
CA SER A 164 8.44 7.39 -29.54
C SER A 164 7.40 6.34 -29.15
N VAL A 165 7.83 5.18 -28.63
CA VAL A 165 6.94 4.11 -28.21
C VAL A 165 6.23 4.46 -26.91
N PHE A 166 5.07 3.87 -26.67
CA PHE A 166 4.38 3.90 -25.38
C PHE A 166 4.67 2.59 -24.63
N VAL A 167 5.29 2.68 -23.46
CA VAL A 167 5.63 1.49 -22.66
C VAL A 167 4.58 1.28 -21.58
N LEU A 168 3.94 0.11 -21.60
CA LEU A 168 3.03 -0.37 -20.57
C LEU A 168 3.70 -1.54 -19.85
N GLN A 169 4.14 -1.32 -18.61
CA GLN A 169 4.78 -2.35 -17.80
C GLN A 169 3.83 -2.88 -16.74
N ALA A 170 3.71 -4.20 -16.59
CA ALA A 170 3.15 -4.83 -15.39
C ALA A 170 4.27 -5.22 -14.44
N THR A 171 4.21 -4.81 -13.18
CA THR A 171 5.23 -5.14 -12.18
C THR A 171 4.65 -5.20 -10.78
N CYS A 172 5.21 -6.03 -9.91
CA CYS A 172 4.85 -6.09 -8.50
C CYS A 172 5.79 -5.29 -7.59
N SER A 173 6.84 -4.67 -8.13
CA SER A 173 7.90 -4.06 -7.32
C SER A 173 8.32 -2.69 -7.84
N GLU A 174 8.52 -1.77 -6.89
CA GLU A 174 9.03 -0.42 -7.11
C GLU A 174 10.44 -0.40 -7.71
N SER A 175 11.36 -1.22 -7.19
CA SER A 175 12.75 -1.21 -7.64
C SER A 175 12.90 -1.61 -9.11
N ARG A 176 11.90 -2.31 -9.66
CA ARG A 176 11.82 -2.72 -11.07
C ARG A 176 11.39 -1.60 -12.03
N TYR A 177 10.81 -0.52 -11.53
CA TYR A 177 10.37 0.58 -12.39
C TYR A 177 10.95 1.94 -12.04
N ARG A 178 11.30 2.21 -10.78
CA ARG A 178 11.61 3.55 -10.27
C ARG A 178 12.61 4.33 -11.14
N SER A 179 13.71 3.68 -11.53
CA SER A 179 14.76 4.33 -12.32
C SER A 179 14.25 4.76 -13.71
N TRP A 180 13.70 3.83 -14.48
CA TRP A 180 13.28 4.09 -15.85
C TRP A 180 11.98 4.89 -15.91
N ALA A 181 11.05 4.68 -14.97
CA ALA A 181 9.81 5.41 -14.85
C ALA A 181 10.06 6.91 -14.68
N LYS A 182 11.01 7.30 -13.81
CA LYS A 182 11.42 8.69 -13.64
C LYS A 182 11.92 9.30 -14.95
N HIS A 183 12.78 8.59 -15.69
CA HIS A 183 13.32 9.08 -16.96
C HIS A 183 12.28 9.22 -18.07
N ARG A 184 11.21 8.41 -18.00
CA ARG A 184 10.13 8.39 -18.98
C ARG A 184 8.92 9.23 -18.57
N LEU A 185 8.94 9.88 -17.40
CA LEU A 185 7.75 10.48 -16.80
C LEU A 185 6.59 9.46 -16.80
N ALA A 186 6.92 8.21 -16.48
CA ALA A 186 5.95 7.15 -16.47
C ALA A 186 4.95 7.38 -15.35
N MET A 187 3.72 7.10 -15.67
CA MET A 187 2.60 7.23 -14.79
C MET A 187 2.38 5.93 -14.04
N LEU A 188 2.09 6.01 -12.74
CA LEU A 188 1.81 4.83 -11.93
C LEU A 188 0.31 4.62 -11.87
N TYR A 189 -0.12 3.41 -12.23
CA TYR A 189 -1.50 2.98 -12.11
C TYR A 189 -1.59 1.85 -11.08
N PRO A 190 -1.92 2.16 -9.80
CA PRO A 190 -2.21 1.14 -8.81
C PRO A 190 -3.49 0.41 -9.21
N MET A 191 -3.36 -0.86 -9.57
CA MET A 191 -4.51 -1.69 -9.90
C MET A 191 -5.25 -2.10 -8.63
N ASP A 192 -6.58 -2.07 -8.71
CA ASP A 192 -7.44 -2.49 -7.63
C ASP A 192 -7.32 -4.01 -7.43
N PRO A 193 -7.37 -4.48 -6.17
CA PRO A 193 -7.46 -5.90 -5.86
C PRO A 193 -8.60 -6.56 -6.65
N LEU A 194 -8.37 -7.81 -7.06
CA LEU A 194 -9.35 -8.58 -7.82
C LEU A 194 -10.58 -8.86 -6.96
N PRO A 195 -11.79 -8.36 -7.31
CA PRO A 195 -13.01 -8.62 -6.55
C PRO A 195 -13.31 -10.12 -6.37
N LYS A 196 -13.96 -10.47 -5.26
CA LYS A 196 -14.25 -11.87 -4.89
C LYS A 196 -15.05 -12.60 -5.97
N ASP A 197 -16.09 -11.95 -6.48
CA ASP A 197 -16.95 -12.48 -7.55
C ASP A 197 -16.13 -12.74 -8.83
N GLU A 198 -15.30 -11.79 -9.26
CA GLU A 198 -14.39 -11.95 -10.40
C GLU A 198 -13.39 -13.10 -10.19
N PHE A 199 -12.82 -13.21 -8.98
CA PHE A 199 -11.92 -14.31 -8.62
C PHE A 199 -12.61 -15.68 -8.73
N LEU A 200 -13.81 -15.83 -8.14
CA LEU A 200 -14.56 -17.08 -8.19
C LEU A 200 -14.93 -17.48 -9.62
N LEU A 201 -15.15 -16.51 -10.50
CA LEU A 201 -15.40 -16.77 -11.91
C LEU A 201 -14.17 -17.33 -12.63
N ILE A 202 -12.98 -16.78 -12.34
CA ILE A 202 -11.71 -17.30 -12.87
C ILE A 202 -11.48 -18.74 -12.39
N VAL A 203 -11.68 -18.99 -11.08
CA VAL A 203 -11.55 -20.33 -10.49
C VAL A 203 -12.51 -21.31 -11.16
N ARG A 204 -13.81 -20.97 -11.27
CA ARG A 204 -14.83 -21.81 -11.93
C ARG A 204 -14.48 -22.07 -13.39
N ASP A 205 -13.90 -21.09 -14.09
CA ASP A 205 -13.45 -21.28 -15.47
C ASP A 205 -12.33 -22.31 -15.56
N GLN A 206 -11.34 -22.20 -14.68
CA GLN A 206 -10.19 -23.10 -14.62
C GLN A 206 -10.58 -24.52 -14.23
N THR A 207 -11.44 -24.69 -13.21
CA THR A 207 -11.92 -26.02 -12.79
C THR A 207 -12.75 -26.68 -13.88
N SER A 208 -13.60 -25.94 -14.60
CA SER A 208 -14.39 -26.49 -15.71
C SER A 208 -13.53 -27.05 -16.85
N LYS A 209 -12.33 -26.49 -17.07
CA LYS A 209 -11.36 -27.00 -18.05
C LYS A 209 -10.66 -28.26 -17.54
N GLN A 210 -10.34 -28.34 -16.24
CA GLN A 210 -9.69 -29.50 -15.63
C GLN A 210 -10.63 -30.71 -15.55
N SER A 211 -11.90 -30.51 -15.18
CA SER A 211 -12.88 -31.60 -15.06
C SER A 211 -13.12 -32.33 -16.38
N LYS A 212 -12.98 -31.66 -17.54
CA LYS A 212 -13.06 -32.32 -18.85
C LYS A 212 -11.87 -33.25 -19.14
N ALA A 213 -10.73 -33.05 -18.47
CA ALA A 213 -9.51 -33.80 -18.70
C ALA A 213 -9.31 -34.99 -17.74
N THR A 214 -10.07 -35.06 -16.63
CA THR A 214 -9.85 -36.07 -15.58
C THR A 214 -11.17 -36.73 -15.15
N THR A 215 -11.62 -37.73 -15.90
CA THR A 215 -12.86 -38.52 -15.63
C THR A 215 -12.68 -39.59 -14.54
N SER A 216 -11.69 -39.45 -13.65
CA SER A 216 -11.24 -40.54 -12.78
C SER A 216 -11.37 -40.18 -11.30
N THR A 217 -12.33 -40.83 -10.64
CA THR A 217 -12.36 -41.14 -9.19
C THR A 217 -12.04 -39.98 -8.24
N ALA A 218 -13.00 -39.07 -8.06
CA ALA A 218 -13.01 -38.16 -6.91
C ALA A 218 -13.20 -38.98 -5.62
N THR A 219 -12.09 -39.34 -4.98
CA THR A 219 -12.07 -39.99 -3.67
C THR A 219 -12.41 -38.97 -2.57
N SER A 220 -12.94 -39.47 -1.46
CA SER A 220 -13.49 -38.77 -0.29
C SER A 220 -12.54 -37.82 0.48
N GLN A 221 -11.44 -37.35 -0.12
CA GLN A 221 -10.45 -36.46 0.51
C GLN A 221 -10.74 -34.96 0.32
N GLU A 222 -11.80 -34.57 -0.40
CA GLU A 222 -12.12 -33.14 -0.62
C GLU A 222 -12.49 -32.38 0.66
N SER A 223 -13.00 -33.06 1.69
CA SER A 223 -13.31 -32.43 2.99
C SER A 223 -12.07 -31.96 3.76
N GLU A 224 -10.88 -32.40 3.37
CA GLU A 224 -9.64 -32.04 4.05
C GLU A 224 -9.01 -30.75 3.55
N PHE A 225 -9.57 -30.05 2.56
CA PHE A 225 -8.93 -28.87 1.95
C PHE A 225 -9.81 -27.62 1.95
N PHE A 226 -9.18 -26.44 2.02
CA PHE A 226 -9.89 -25.18 1.81
C PHE A 226 -10.35 -25.06 0.36
N THR A 227 -11.59 -24.63 0.19
CA THR A 227 -12.07 -24.21 -1.12
C THR A 227 -11.39 -22.90 -1.53
N PRO A 228 -11.28 -22.60 -2.83
CA PRO A 228 -10.75 -21.31 -3.28
C PRO A 228 -11.51 -20.11 -2.70
N GLU A 229 -12.81 -20.25 -2.46
CA GLU A 229 -13.62 -19.22 -1.82
C GLU A 229 -13.20 -18.96 -0.38
N GLU A 230 -13.05 -20.01 0.43
CA GLU A 230 -12.57 -19.88 1.81
C GLU A 230 -11.15 -19.31 1.85
N LEU A 231 -10.28 -19.69 0.91
CA LEU A 231 -8.94 -19.10 0.81
C LEU A 231 -8.98 -17.61 0.48
N TYR A 232 -9.91 -17.19 -0.40
CA TYR A 232 -10.10 -15.79 -0.69
C TYR A 232 -10.61 -15.03 0.55
N ASP A 233 -11.55 -15.60 1.31
CA ASP A 233 -12.06 -14.94 2.53
C ASP A 233 -10.99 -14.84 3.63
N LEU A 234 -10.09 -15.84 3.71
CA LEU A 234 -8.99 -15.85 4.65
C LEU A 234 -7.81 -14.97 4.23
N LEU A 235 -7.40 -15.00 2.97
CA LEU A 235 -6.15 -14.42 2.49
C LEU A 235 -6.36 -13.23 1.54
N GLY A 236 -7.59 -12.97 1.11
CA GLY A 236 -7.95 -11.95 0.14
C GLY A 236 -7.63 -12.36 -1.31
N PRO A 237 -7.48 -11.39 -2.22
CA PRO A 237 -7.23 -11.61 -3.66
C PRO A 237 -5.84 -12.21 -3.97
N MET A 238 -5.11 -12.59 -2.92
CA MET A 238 -3.73 -13.05 -2.95
C MET A 238 -3.59 -14.55 -3.17
N ALA A 239 -4.67 -15.31 -3.01
CA ALA A 239 -4.66 -16.74 -3.25
C ALA A 239 -4.42 -17.01 -4.75
N PRO A 240 -3.27 -17.59 -5.17
CA PRO A 240 -3.08 -17.91 -6.57
C PRO A 240 -4.18 -18.90 -6.99
N PRO A 241 -4.97 -18.61 -8.06
CA PRO A 241 -6.09 -19.45 -8.47
C PRO A 241 -5.70 -20.90 -8.77
N ALA A 242 -4.42 -21.14 -9.08
CA ALA A 242 -4.01 -22.32 -9.81
C ALA A 242 -3.64 -23.55 -8.96
N LEU A 243 -3.07 -23.47 -7.75
CA LEU A 243 -2.16 -24.55 -7.36
C LEU A 243 -1.93 -24.90 -5.88
N VAL A 244 -2.63 -24.33 -4.90
CA VAL A 244 -2.37 -24.71 -3.50
C VAL A 244 -3.61 -25.29 -2.84
N ARG A 245 -3.68 -26.62 -2.79
CA ARG A 245 -4.59 -27.36 -1.92
C ARG A 245 -4.09 -27.18 -0.47
N TYR A 246 -4.63 -26.21 0.26
CA TYR A 246 -4.34 -26.04 1.68
C TYR A 246 -5.21 -26.99 2.49
N SER A 247 -4.61 -27.82 3.34
CA SER A 247 -5.36 -28.76 4.17
C SER A 247 -6.01 -28.07 5.38
N ARG A 248 -7.29 -28.31 5.64
CA ARG A 248 -8.05 -27.92 6.84
C ARG A 248 -7.55 -28.62 8.10
N VAL A 249 -7.15 -29.88 8.01
CA VAL A 249 -6.81 -30.75 9.16
C VAL A 249 -5.57 -30.27 9.91
N LYS A 250 -4.69 -29.51 9.24
CA LYS A 250 -3.48 -28.95 9.87
C LYS A 250 -3.69 -27.56 10.48
N ASN A 251 -4.92 -27.04 10.47
CA ASN A 251 -5.18 -25.63 10.18
C ASN A 251 -4.44 -25.24 8.88
N PRO A 252 -4.75 -24.12 8.20
CA PRO A 252 -3.63 -23.47 7.53
C PRO A 252 -2.72 -23.17 8.72
N LYS A 253 -1.63 -23.93 8.94
CA LYS A 253 -0.63 -23.52 9.92
C LYS A 253 -0.46 -22.05 9.61
N PRO A 254 -0.83 -21.14 10.54
CA PRO A 254 -0.72 -19.72 10.27
C PRO A 254 0.65 -19.58 9.66
N VAL A 255 0.70 -19.00 8.45
CA VAL A 255 1.95 -18.78 7.70
C VAL A 255 3.01 -18.59 8.77
N ASP A 256 3.98 -19.49 8.88
CA ASP A 256 4.82 -19.57 10.08
C ASP A 256 5.55 -18.22 10.25
N LEU A 257 4.90 -17.30 10.95
CA LEU A 257 5.32 -15.91 11.10
C LEU A 257 6.52 -15.92 12.06
N ASP A 258 6.66 -16.97 12.86
CA ASP A 258 7.82 -17.18 13.72
C ASP A 258 9.11 -17.38 12.91
N LEU A 259 9.01 -17.76 11.62
CA LEU A 259 10.14 -17.85 10.69
C LEU A 259 10.40 -16.55 9.90
N VAL A 260 9.59 -15.50 10.07
CA VAL A 260 9.73 -14.24 9.35
C VAL A 260 9.84 -13.12 10.36
N ASP A 261 11.00 -12.45 10.44
CA ASP A 261 11.09 -11.25 11.26
C ASP A 261 10.04 -10.26 10.75
N PRO A 262 9.14 -9.75 11.60
CA PRO A 262 8.18 -8.75 11.16
C PRO A 262 8.88 -7.48 10.67
N ALA A 263 10.09 -7.17 11.15
CA ALA A 263 10.91 -6.16 10.50
C ALA A 263 11.16 -6.49 9.03
N ASP A 264 11.42 -7.75 8.67
CA ASP A 264 11.61 -8.17 7.28
C ASP A 264 10.30 -8.25 6.49
N LEU A 265 9.14 -8.41 7.14
CA LEU A 265 7.86 -8.10 6.50
C LEU A 265 7.95 -6.64 6.03
N PHE A 266 8.32 -5.73 6.91
CA PHE A 266 8.10 -4.31 6.74
C PHE A 266 9.22 -3.51 6.06
N MET A 267 10.49 -3.91 6.21
CA MET A 267 11.70 -3.16 5.83
C MET A 267 12.25 -3.51 4.47
N ASP A 268 12.06 -4.75 4.02
CA ASP A 268 12.71 -5.23 2.81
C ASP A 268 11.91 -4.83 1.57
N LEU A 269 11.93 -3.51 1.28
CA LEU A 269 11.59 -2.95 -0.03
C LEU A 269 12.48 -3.54 -1.15
N ASN A 270 13.57 -4.22 -0.77
CA ASN A 270 14.27 -5.16 -1.61
C ASN A 270 13.56 -6.53 -1.56
N TRP A 271 12.36 -6.61 -2.15
CA TRP A 271 11.48 -7.78 -2.38
C TRP A 271 12.15 -9.11 -2.82
N ARG A 272 13.46 -9.10 -3.11
CA ARG A 272 14.28 -10.27 -3.44
C ARG A 272 14.55 -11.17 -2.22
N SER A 273 14.57 -10.65 -0.99
CA SER A 273 14.90 -11.42 0.22
C SER A 273 13.68 -11.98 0.94
N VAL A 274 12.52 -11.31 0.94
CA VAL A 274 11.29 -11.84 1.54
C VAL A 274 10.11 -11.81 0.55
N PRO A 275 9.90 -12.89 -0.24
CA PRO A 275 8.83 -13.01 -1.24
C PRO A 275 7.38 -12.89 -0.72
N ARG A 276 7.16 -12.57 0.56
CA ARG A 276 5.88 -12.79 1.27
C ARG A 276 5.21 -11.53 1.83
N PHE A 277 5.89 -10.39 1.95
CA PHE A 277 5.28 -9.19 2.56
C PHE A 277 4.07 -8.66 1.79
N HIS A 278 4.25 -8.44 0.49
CA HIS A 278 3.21 -8.02 -0.44
C HIS A 278 2.05 -9.03 -0.58
N GLN A 279 2.18 -10.22 0.01
CA GLN A 279 1.08 -11.18 0.04
C GLN A 279 0.03 -10.88 1.11
N TYR A 280 0.29 -9.97 2.07
CA TYR A 280 -0.62 -9.73 3.19
C TYR A 280 -1.18 -8.30 3.23
N PHE A 281 -0.47 -7.35 2.64
CA PHE A 281 -0.89 -5.95 2.58
C PHE A 281 -1.36 -5.61 1.19
N VAL A 282 -2.52 -4.99 1.06
CA VAL A 282 -3.03 -4.44 -0.19
C VAL A 282 -2.70 -2.95 -0.21
N ILE A 283 -2.02 -2.52 -1.27
CA ILE A 283 -1.87 -1.11 -1.56
C ILE A 283 -3.14 -0.67 -2.26
N THR A 284 -3.94 0.12 -1.56
CA THR A 284 -5.07 0.82 -2.16
C THR A 284 -4.67 2.27 -2.42
N PRO A 285 -5.00 2.81 -3.60
CA PRO A 285 -4.87 4.24 -3.83
C PRO A 285 -5.78 4.98 -2.86
N ASP A 286 -5.35 6.16 -2.41
CA ASP A 286 -6.21 7.06 -1.65
C ASP A 286 -7.43 7.41 -2.54
N SER A 287 -8.65 7.07 -2.09
CA SER A 287 -9.87 7.21 -2.89
C SER A 287 -10.17 8.67 -3.27
N THR A 288 -9.62 9.60 -2.51
CA THR A 288 -9.71 11.05 -2.71
C THR A 288 -8.83 11.55 -3.86
N ARG A 289 -7.82 10.76 -4.27
CA ARG A 289 -6.89 11.15 -5.34
C ARG A 289 -7.28 10.51 -6.67
N PRO A 290 -7.35 11.28 -7.76
CA PRO A 290 -7.60 10.71 -9.07
C PRO A 290 -6.47 9.75 -9.44
N LYS A 291 -6.83 8.52 -9.80
CA LYS A 291 -5.93 7.70 -10.62
C LYS A 291 -5.81 8.38 -11.97
N PRO A 292 -4.63 8.40 -12.58
CA PRO A 292 -3.34 7.84 -12.15
C PRO A 292 -2.37 8.82 -11.44
N VAL A 293 -1.34 8.29 -10.73
CA VAL A 293 -0.46 9.06 -9.81
C VAL A 293 0.98 9.16 -10.34
N PHE A 294 1.67 10.29 -10.10
CA PHE A 294 3.08 10.43 -10.42
C PHE A 294 4.00 9.74 -9.40
N PRO A 295 5.18 9.22 -9.80
CA PRO A 295 6.06 8.43 -8.93
C PRO A 295 6.58 9.13 -7.67
N MET A 296 6.49 10.46 -7.60
CA MET A 296 7.10 11.24 -6.51
C MET A 296 6.16 11.50 -5.32
N GLN A 297 4.87 11.15 -5.42
CA GLN A 297 3.92 11.31 -4.31
C GLN A 297 2.92 10.13 -4.27
N PRO A 298 3.38 8.93 -3.88
CA PRO A 298 2.50 7.80 -3.64
C PRO A 298 1.56 8.09 -2.45
N GLY A 299 0.45 8.79 -2.70
CA GLY A 299 -0.68 8.91 -1.77
C GLY A 299 -1.37 7.55 -1.69
N HIS A 300 -0.77 6.62 -0.96
CA HIS A 300 -1.21 5.24 -0.89
C HIS A 300 -1.60 4.90 0.53
N ARG A 301 -2.71 4.18 0.64
CA ARG A 301 -3.14 3.54 1.88
C ARG A 301 -2.77 2.08 1.82
N TYR A 302 -1.95 1.64 2.75
CA TYR A 302 -1.71 0.24 3.05
C TYR A 302 -2.86 -0.28 3.89
N THR A 303 -3.47 -1.36 3.43
CA THR A 303 -4.55 -2.05 4.13
C THR A 303 -4.19 -3.52 4.29
N VAL A 304 -4.59 -4.16 5.38
CA VAL A 304 -4.45 -5.61 5.53
C VAL A 304 -5.68 -6.25 4.91
N ALA A 305 -5.48 -7.19 3.96
CA ALA A 305 -6.53 -7.62 3.04
C ALA A 305 -7.77 -8.21 3.72
N THR A 306 -7.58 -8.91 4.85
CA THR A 306 -8.65 -9.63 5.56
C THR A 306 -8.52 -9.48 7.08
N PRO A 307 -9.63 -9.61 7.82
CA PRO A 307 -9.60 -9.64 9.29
C PRO A 307 -8.74 -10.79 9.84
N PHE A 308 -8.68 -11.92 9.14
CA PHE A 308 -7.84 -13.06 9.52
C PHE A 308 -6.35 -12.68 9.48
N LEU A 309 -5.88 -12.10 8.37
CA LEU A 309 -4.50 -11.64 8.24
C LEU A 309 -4.18 -10.52 9.23
N ARG A 310 -5.14 -9.61 9.48
CA ARG A 310 -4.99 -8.56 10.51
C ARG A 310 -4.77 -9.18 11.89
N ARG A 311 -5.57 -10.18 12.25
CA ARG A 311 -5.43 -10.88 13.54
C ARG A 311 -4.07 -11.57 13.66
N LEU A 312 -3.63 -12.30 12.63
CA LEU A 312 -2.33 -12.96 12.63
C LEU A 312 -1.18 -11.96 12.80
N LEU A 313 -1.23 -10.84 12.08
CA LEU A 313 -0.24 -9.78 12.19
C LEU A 313 -0.21 -9.20 13.62
N VAL A 314 -1.38 -8.92 14.20
CA VAL A 314 -1.51 -8.39 15.55
C VAL A 314 -1.01 -9.39 16.59
N GLU A 315 -1.38 -10.68 16.49
CA GLU A 315 -0.91 -11.74 17.38
C GLU A 315 0.62 -11.89 17.32
N HIS A 316 1.18 -11.82 16.12
CA HIS A 316 2.62 -11.89 15.92
C HIS A 316 3.34 -10.65 16.48
N LEU A 317 2.85 -9.44 16.22
CA LEU A 317 3.41 -8.22 16.83
C LEU A 317 3.34 -8.27 18.37
N ARG A 318 2.29 -8.88 18.93
CA ARG A 318 2.15 -9.09 20.37
C ARG A 318 3.14 -10.10 20.94
N SER A 319 3.55 -11.11 20.16
CA SER A 319 4.56 -12.08 20.62
C SER A 319 5.96 -11.49 20.71
N LEU A 320 6.21 -10.34 20.05
CA LEU A 320 7.47 -9.64 20.11
C LEU A 320 7.65 -8.81 21.38
N THR A 321 8.91 -8.68 21.80
CA THR A 321 9.31 -7.71 22.81
C THR A 321 8.95 -6.29 22.38
N LEU A 322 8.69 -5.41 23.34
CA LEU A 322 8.42 -3.99 23.05
C LEU A 322 9.56 -3.36 22.26
N GLU A 323 10.81 -3.73 22.59
CA GLU A 323 11.99 -3.27 21.86
C GLU A 323 11.95 -3.63 20.39
N LYS A 324 11.67 -4.89 20.08
CA LYS A 324 11.62 -5.33 18.69
C LYS A 324 10.49 -4.63 17.93
N ARG A 325 9.34 -4.39 18.56
CA ARG A 325 8.23 -3.62 17.97
C ARG A 325 8.62 -2.17 17.65
N MET A 326 9.33 -1.51 18.55
CA MET A 326 9.80 -0.13 18.34
C MET A 326 10.87 -0.05 17.25
N GLN A 327 11.77 -1.04 17.21
CA GLN A 327 12.73 -1.20 16.12
C GLN A 327 12.02 -1.35 14.78
N ILE A 328 10.96 -2.17 14.70
CA ILE A 328 10.15 -2.33 13.49
C ILE A 328 9.47 -1.02 13.08
N ALA A 329 8.90 -0.27 14.02
CA ALA A 329 8.27 1.01 13.72
C ALA A 329 9.29 2.04 13.17
N ALA A 330 10.49 2.13 13.75
CA ALA A 330 11.54 3.02 13.28
C ALA A 330 12.10 2.60 11.91
N SER A 331 12.22 1.29 11.69
CA SER A 331 12.72 0.74 10.45
C SER A 331 11.72 1.02 9.30
N LEU A 332 10.43 1.08 9.61
CA LEU A 332 9.33 1.41 8.70
C LEU A 332 9.19 2.87 8.26
N THR A 333 10.11 3.76 8.59
CA THR A 333 9.98 5.21 8.30
C THR A 333 9.67 5.55 6.83
N SER A 334 10.11 4.72 5.88
CA SER A 334 9.78 4.85 4.45
C SER A 334 8.30 4.63 4.11
N VAL A 335 7.55 4.00 5.01
CA VAL A 335 6.10 3.71 4.93
C VAL A 335 5.41 4.34 6.14
N ALA A 336 5.42 5.68 6.20
CA ALA A 336 4.99 6.47 7.36
C ALA A 336 3.63 6.09 7.94
N GLN A 337 2.67 5.64 7.12
CA GLN A 337 1.37 5.18 7.59
C GLN A 337 1.48 3.95 8.52
N VAL A 338 2.25 2.93 8.11
CA VAL A 338 2.42 1.69 8.89
C VAL A 338 3.30 1.96 10.10
N ALA A 339 4.38 2.72 9.89
CA ALA A 339 5.29 3.14 10.93
C ALA A 339 4.57 3.92 12.04
N GLY A 340 3.74 4.88 11.64
CA GLY A 340 2.91 5.70 12.53
C GLY A 340 1.97 4.86 13.36
N ALA A 341 1.18 3.97 12.73
CA ALA A 341 0.23 3.11 13.44
C ALA A 341 0.91 2.20 14.49
N LEU A 342 2.07 1.63 14.16
CA LEU A 342 2.83 0.81 15.12
C LEU A 342 3.43 1.66 16.25
N PHE A 343 3.97 2.82 15.92
CA PHE A 343 4.59 3.71 16.90
C PHE A 343 3.54 4.30 17.84
N GLU A 344 2.41 4.78 17.32
CA GLU A 344 1.25 5.28 18.07
C GLU A 344 0.77 4.28 19.11
N ALA A 345 0.57 3.01 18.71
CA ALA A 345 0.12 1.95 19.60
C ALA A 345 1.13 1.57 20.71
N HIS A 346 2.42 1.93 20.56
CA HIS A 346 3.49 1.49 21.46
C HIS A 346 4.17 2.63 22.22
N MET A 347 4.05 3.88 21.75
CA MET A 347 4.62 5.07 22.37
C MET A 347 4.18 5.21 23.84
N PRO A 348 2.89 5.10 24.21
CA PRO A 348 2.50 5.27 25.61
C PRO A 348 3.09 4.21 26.56
N ILE A 349 3.08 2.96 26.09
CA ILE A 349 3.68 1.83 26.81
C ILE A 349 5.17 2.06 26.99
N TYR A 350 5.86 2.52 25.94
CA TYR A 350 7.28 2.82 26.00
C TYR A 350 7.59 3.92 27.02
N LEU A 351 6.89 5.04 26.97
CA LEU A 351 7.07 6.15 27.91
C LEU A 351 6.85 5.72 29.38
N SER A 352 5.92 4.80 29.62
CA SER A 352 5.70 4.27 30.98
C SER A 352 6.86 3.41 31.51
N ARG A 353 7.66 2.82 30.62
CA ARG A 353 8.81 1.98 30.97
C ARG A 353 10.13 2.72 30.86
N TYR A 354 10.14 3.87 30.18
CA TYR A 354 11.34 4.64 29.90
C TYR A 354 11.94 5.18 31.21
N THR A 355 13.17 4.75 31.51
CA THR A 355 13.84 5.01 32.80
C THR A 355 14.53 6.37 32.88
N SER A 356 14.72 7.01 31.73
CA SER A 356 15.33 8.33 31.61
C SER A 356 14.25 9.40 31.38
N ALA A 357 14.60 10.65 31.62
CA ALA A 357 13.72 11.76 31.28
C ALA A 357 13.74 11.98 29.76
N LEU A 358 12.57 12.14 29.14
CA LEU A 358 12.46 12.43 27.70
C LEU A 358 12.62 13.93 27.47
N GLN A 359 13.69 14.33 26.78
CA GLN A 359 13.95 15.72 26.44
C GLN A 359 12.98 16.19 25.35
N LEU A 360 12.31 17.31 25.60
CA LEU A 360 11.40 17.97 24.67
C LEU A 360 12.03 19.29 24.24
N HIS A 361 12.10 19.49 22.94
CA HIS A 361 12.73 20.64 22.31
C HIS A 361 11.70 21.54 21.64
N PHE A 362 11.91 22.84 21.74
CA PHE A 362 11.06 23.87 21.16
C PHE A 362 11.91 24.88 20.38
N ASN A 363 11.26 25.68 19.54
CA ASN A 363 11.96 26.73 18.76
C ASN A 363 12.64 27.78 19.67
N ASP A 364 12.06 28.01 20.84
CA ASP A 364 12.68 28.80 21.90
C ASP A 364 13.33 27.86 22.91
N THR A 365 14.66 27.85 22.96
CA THR A 365 15.44 26.96 23.84
C THR A 365 15.19 27.20 25.32
N HIS A 366 14.64 28.36 25.70
CA HIS A 366 14.20 28.62 27.08
C HIS A 366 12.92 27.87 27.45
N SER A 367 12.22 27.32 26.45
CA SER A 367 11.01 26.51 26.63
C SER A 367 11.30 25.00 26.67
N ASP A 368 12.55 24.58 26.46
CA ASP A 368 12.95 23.17 26.55
C ASP A 368 12.76 22.63 27.97
N TYR A 369 12.24 21.40 28.07
CA TYR A 369 12.11 20.70 29.35
C TYR A 369 12.10 19.19 29.14
N ALA A 370 12.20 18.44 30.24
CA ALA A 370 12.16 16.99 30.20
C ALA A 370 10.87 16.45 30.83
N LEU A 371 10.21 15.51 30.15
CA LEU A 371 9.21 14.67 30.79
C LEU A 371 9.90 13.68 31.73
N GLY A 372 9.38 13.54 32.94
CA GLY A 372 9.94 12.64 33.95
C GLY A 372 9.98 11.19 33.48
N PRO A 373 10.90 10.38 34.04
CA PRO A 373 10.96 8.96 33.73
C PRO A 373 9.74 8.21 34.28
N ARG A 374 9.42 7.05 33.67
CA ARG A 374 8.41 6.09 34.13
C ARG A 374 7.03 6.69 34.39
N LEU A 375 6.47 7.33 33.37
CA LEU A 375 5.10 7.86 33.44
C LEU A 375 4.11 6.75 33.79
N VAL A 376 3.14 7.02 34.66
CA VAL A 376 2.13 6.02 35.01
C VAL A 376 1.15 5.91 33.85
N LEU A 377 1.00 4.75 33.22
CA LEU A 377 -0.02 4.59 32.17
C LEU A 377 -1.41 4.45 32.82
N SER A 378 -2.33 5.34 32.45
CA SER A 378 -3.73 5.24 32.89
C SER A 378 -4.35 3.92 32.42
N GLN A 379 -5.07 3.25 33.31
CA GLN A 379 -5.83 2.04 32.97
C GLN A 379 -7.16 2.34 32.28
N GLN A 380 -7.60 3.59 32.33
CA GLN A 380 -8.83 4.05 31.69
C GLN A 380 -8.48 4.90 30.48
N LEU A 381 -9.14 4.61 29.36
CA LEU A 381 -9.12 5.48 28.19
C LEU A 381 -9.81 6.80 28.52
N PHE A 382 -9.20 7.90 28.10
CA PHE A 382 -9.71 9.25 28.30
C PHE A 382 -10.88 9.52 27.37
N ASP A 383 -12.00 9.96 27.94
CA ASP A 383 -13.22 10.31 27.21
C ASP A 383 -13.39 11.83 27.23
N ALA A 384 -13.18 12.47 26.07
CA ALA A 384 -13.22 13.93 25.94
C ALA A 384 -14.63 14.50 26.16
N ASP A 385 -15.67 13.67 26.08
CA ASP A 385 -17.05 14.06 26.39
C ASP A 385 -17.31 14.17 27.91
N GLY A 386 -16.39 13.65 28.74
CA GLY A 386 -16.50 13.62 30.19
C GLY A 386 -15.51 14.53 30.91
N ARG A 387 -15.86 15.02 32.11
CA ARG A 387 -14.89 15.69 32.98
C ARG A 387 -13.94 14.68 33.59
N CYS A 388 -12.64 14.92 33.47
CA CYS A 388 -11.59 14.09 34.04
C CYS A 388 -10.69 14.95 34.94
N ARG A 389 -10.37 14.46 36.14
CA ARG A 389 -9.32 15.05 36.97
C ARG A 389 -8.05 14.22 36.79
N PRO A 390 -7.10 14.66 35.95
CA PRO A 390 -5.92 13.88 35.65
C PRO A 390 -5.00 13.80 36.87
N GLU A 391 -4.43 12.62 37.11
CA GLU A 391 -3.35 12.42 38.05
C GLU A 391 -2.03 12.95 37.47
N LEU A 392 -1.17 13.46 38.34
CA LEU A 392 0.12 14.00 37.93
C LEU A 392 1.07 12.88 37.51
N ASN A 393 1.82 13.14 36.44
CA ASN A 393 2.75 12.19 35.82
C ASN A 393 2.07 10.90 35.33
N THR A 394 0.75 10.96 35.09
CA THR A 394 -0.03 9.89 34.48
C THR A 394 -0.25 10.20 33.00
N LEU A 395 -0.04 9.20 32.15
CA LEU A 395 -0.23 9.24 30.72
C LEU A 395 -1.62 8.71 30.37
N TYR A 396 -2.40 9.53 29.69
CA TYR A 396 -3.77 9.23 29.29
C TYR A 396 -3.82 9.02 27.77
N ILE A 397 -4.50 7.95 27.33
CA ILE A 397 -4.76 7.63 25.92
C ILE A 397 -6.22 7.94 25.63
N PRO A 398 -6.57 8.71 24.58
CA PRO A 398 -7.95 8.99 24.22
C PRO A 398 -8.70 7.71 23.77
N LYS A 399 -10.00 7.64 24.09
CA LYS A 399 -10.88 6.48 23.82
C LYS A 399 -11.36 6.37 22.38
N ARG A 400 -11.23 7.43 21.59
CA ARG A 400 -11.69 7.52 20.20
C ARG A 400 -10.59 8.14 19.35
N ASN A 401 -10.62 7.84 18.04
CA ASN A 401 -9.78 8.39 16.97
C ASN A 401 -9.73 9.93 17.01
N GLN A 402 -9.02 10.50 17.98
CA GLN A 402 -8.73 11.92 18.03
C GLN A 402 -7.54 12.12 17.10
N PRO A 403 -7.75 12.57 15.85
CA PRO A 403 -6.67 12.70 14.88
C PRO A 403 -5.57 13.66 15.33
N THR A 404 -5.85 14.48 16.36
CA THR A 404 -4.96 15.52 16.83
C THR A 404 -3.86 15.04 17.76
N PHE A 405 -4.11 14.07 18.66
CA PHE A 405 -3.12 13.61 19.64
C PHE A 405 -3.34 12.17 20.06
N ASP A 406 -2.27 11.49 20.45
CA ASP A 406 -2.29 10.06 20.78
C ASP A 406 -2.19 9.80 22.28
N ALA A 407 -1.64 10.76 23.02
CA ALA A 407 -1.62 10.74 24.47
C ALA A 407 -1.47 12.15 25.04
N PHE A 408 -1.74 12.31 26.32
CA PHE A 408 -1.33 13.50 27.06
C PHE A 408 -0.95 13.15 28.50
N CYS A 409 -0.20 14.03 29.15
CA CYS A 409 0.06 13.95 30.58
C CYS A 409 0.03 15.32 31.24
N VAL A 410 -0.23 15.34 32.55
CA VAL A 410 -0.20 16.55 33.37
C VAL A 410 0.95 16.46 34.36
N THR A 411 1.81 17.48 34.40
CA THR A 411 2.94 17.56 35.32
C THR A 411 2.89 18.84 36.14
N ASN A 412 3.59 18.86 37.28
CA ASN A 412 3.70 20.02 38.13
C ASN A 412 4.98 20.81 37.77
N ILE A 413 4.85 22.12 37.53
CA ILE A 413 5.99 23.01 37.26
C ILE A 413 6.40 23.77 38.52
N ALA A 414 5.42 24.24 39.29
CA ALA A 414 5.59 24.99 40.52
C ALA A 414 4.37 24.80 41.42
N ALA A 415 4.44 25.20 42.69
CA ALA A 415 3.44 24.88 43.72
C ALA A 415 1.94 25.04 43.29
N ASN A 416 1.62 25.98 42.40
CA ASN A 416 0.27 26.20 41.86
C ASN A 416 0.21 26.29 40.32
N ALA A 417 1.21 25.73 39.62
CA ALA A 417 1.29 25.77 38.17
C ALA A 417 1.39 24.36 37.58
N LEU A 418 0.52 24.05 36.64
CA LEU A 418 0.46 22.77 35.96
C LEU A 418 0.94 22.91 34.52
N ARG A 419 1.52 21.84 33.98
CA ARG A 419 1.79 21.70 32.55
C ARG A 419 0.94 20.58 31.99
N VAL A 420 0.24 20.84 30.89
CA VAL A 420 -0.38 19.79 30.07
C VAL A 420 0.50 19.59 28.84
N THR A 421 1.06 18.39 28.71
CA THR A 421 1.85 17.99 27.55
C THR A 421 1.03 17.06 26.68
N ILE A 422 0.62 17.55 25.51
CA ILE A 422 -0.08 16.80 24.48
C ILE A 422 0.96 16.14 23.59
N LEU A 423 0.86 14.84 23.38
CA LEU A 423 1.81 14.03 22.64
C LEU A 423 1.16 13.49 21.36
N ARG A 424 1.85 13.68 20.24
CA ARG A 424 1.50 13.10 18.94
C ARG A 424 2.66 12.26 18.44
N ALA A 425 2.49 10.95 18.42
CA ALA A 425 3.36 10.03 17.74
C ALA A 425 3.33 10.29 16.23
N THR A 426 4.49 10.51 15.64
CA THR A 426 4.58 10.76 14.21
C THR A 426 5.90 10.32 13.60
N ILE A 427 5.79 9.86 12.35
CA ILE A 427 6.90 9.71 11.41
C ILE A 427 6.62 10.51 10.11
N ALA A 428 5.43 11.10 9.98
CA ALA A 428 5.03 11.88 8.81
C ALA A 428 5.48 13.34 8.92
N ARG A 429 5.70 13.97 7.76
CA ARG A 429 6.09 15.39 7.65
C ARG A 429 4.94 16.37 7.82
N LYS A 430 3.70 15.93 7.61
CA LYS A 430 2.49 16.77 7.67
C LYS A 430 1.46 16.11 8.59
N HIS A 431 0.77 16.93 9.38
CA HIS A 431 -0.27 16.50 10.31
C HIS A 431 -1.45 17.43 10.27
N LYS A 432 -2.65 16.84 10.31
CA LYS A 432 -3.88 17.57 10.53
C LYS A 432 -4.07 17.71 12.04
N ILE A 433 -4.09 18.95 12.52
CA ILE A 433 -4.42 19.27 13.90
C ILE A 433 -5.85 19.80 13.90
N VAL A 434 -6.76 19.04 14.50
CA VAL A 434 -8.17 19.41 14.61
C VAL A 434 -8.35 20.19 15.90
N GLN A 435 -8.49 21.51 15.76
CA GLN A 435 -8.59 22.45 16.89
C GLN A 435 -9.70 22.08 17.89
N LYS A 436 -10.81 21.53 17.39
CA LYS A 436 -11.95 21.05 18.20
C LYS A 436 -11.52 20.02 19.25
N ASP A 437 -10.62 19.10 18.91
CA ASP A 437 -10.13 18.06 19.81
C ASP A 437 -9.35 18.66 20.99
N ILE A 438 -8.54 19.69 20.71
CA ILE A 438 -7.78 20.40 21.75
C ILE A 438 -8.72 21.15 22.67
N CYS A 439 -9.71 21.88 22.13
CA CYS A 439 -10.71 22.56 22.95
C CYS A 439 -11.48 21.58 23.84
N GLN A 440 -11.89 20.42 23.29
CA GLN A 440 -12.54 19.37 24.07
C GLN A 440 -11.65 18.84 25.19
N LEU A 441 -10.35 18.61 24.94
CA LEU A 441 -9.40 18.21 25.97
C LEU A 441 -9.31 19.29 27.07
N MET A 442 -9.18 20.56 26.69
CA MET A 442 -9.11 21.68 27.65
C MET A 442 -10.36 21.75 28.55
N ASP A 443 -11.54 21.65 27.94
CA ASP A 443 -12.83 21.69 28.65
C ASP A 443 -13.01 20.48 29.58
N ALA A 444 -12.55 19.29 29.13
CA ALA A 444 -12.65 18.05 29.88
C ALA A 444 -11.76 18.02 31.13
N LEU A 445 -10.57 18.63 31.09
CA LEU A 445 -9.66 18.64 32.24
C LEU A 445 -10.08 19.64 33.33
N ASP A 446 -10.80 20.71 32.97
CA ASP A 446 -11.34 21.73 33.90
C ASP A 446 -10.32 22.15 34.99
N LEU A 447 -9.06 22.34 34.57
CA LEU A 447 -7.94 22.60 35.47
C LEU A 447 -8.01 24.03 36.00
N GLN A 448 -7.85 24.18 37.32
CA GLN A 448 -7.76 25.48 37.98
C GLN A 448 -6.30 25.90 38.16
N GLY A 449 -6.03 27.21 38.06
CA GLY A 449 -4.70 27.79 38.27
C GLY A 449 -4.01 28.21 36.98
N ASP A 450 -2.69 28.38 37.05
CA ASP A 450 -1.87 28.68 35.89
C ASP A 450 -1.52 27.37 35.17
N VAL A 451 -2.00 27.21 33.93
CA VAL A 451 -1.86 25.98 33.15
C VAL A 451 -1.08 26.27 31.87
N GLU A 452 0.12 25.72 31.79
CA GLU A 452 0.96 25.79 30.60
C GLU A 452 0.62 24.64 29.64
N TRP A 453 0.22 24.95 28.41
CA TRP A 453 -0.06 23.96 27.39
C TRP A 453 1.14 23.80 26.45
N ARG A 454 1.47 22.55 26.11
CA ARG A 454 2.53 22.18 25.18
C ARG A 454 2.06 21.07 24.26
N PHE A 455 2.35 21.19 22.98
CA PHE A 455 2.07 20.16 21.99
C PHE A 455 3.39 19.62 21.45
N VAL A 456 3.61 18.31 21.52
CA VAL A 456 4.90 17.71 21.21
C VAL A 456 4.73 16.56 20.23
N PHE A 457 5.43 16.66 19.10
CA PHE A 457 5.59 15.55 18.18
C PHE A 457 6.69 14.61 18.67
N VAL A 458 6.35 13.34 18.85
CA VAL A 458 7.30 12.32 19.30
C VAL A 458 7.61 11.44 18.11
N THR A 459 8.90 11.18 17.84
CA THR A 459 9.34 10.28 16.76
C THR A 459 10.29 9.22 17.32
N PRO A 460 10.20 7.96 16.88
CA PRO A 460 11.22 6.98 17.21
C PRO A 460 12.49 7.28 16.40
N SER A 461 13.67 7.18 16.99
CA SER A 461 14.91 7.20 16.21
C SER A 461 16.08 6.47 16.88
N THR A 462 16.96 5.90 16.05
CA THR A 462 18.31 5.44 16.45
C THR A 462 19.34 6.56 16.42
N GLU A 463 19.11 7.56 15.58
CA GLU A 463 20.02 8.69 15.37
C GLU A 463 19.25 10.00 15.52
N ILE A 464 19.78 10.96 16.26
CA ILE A 464 19.26 12.33 16.22
C ILE A 464 19.66 12.91 14.85
N SER A 465 18.99 12.49 13.77
CA SER A 465 19.32 12.98 12.43
C SER A 465 18.78 14.40 12.27
N GLU A 466 19.53 15.25 11.55
CA GLU A 466 19.16 16.64 11.26
C GLU A 466 17.77 16.80 10.62
N ALA A 467 17.25 15.73 10.03
CA ALA A 467 15.92 15.65 9.43
C ALA A 467 14.76 15.64 10.45
N VAL A 468 15.04 15.55 11.75
CA VAL A 468 14.06 15.80 12.83
C VAL A 468 14.33 17.15 13.52
N SER A 469 15.57 17.64 13.46
CA SER A 469 16.01 18.85 14.20
C SER A 469 15.85 20.16 13.42
N THR A 470 15.51 20.12 12.14
CA THR A 470 15.03 21.32 11.44
C THR A 470 13.60 21.56 11.90
N PRO A 471 13.26 22.72 12.48
CA PRO A 471 11.91 22.97 12.97
C PRO A 471 10.96 23.02 11.78
N PHE A 472 10.30 21.91 11.46
CA PHE A 472 9.28 21.84 10.42
C PHE A 472 8.01 22.62 10.80
N TRP A 473 7.96 23.15 12.03
CA TRP A 473 6.77 23.74 12.64
C TRP A 473 7.10 25.13 13.19
N ASN A 474 6.95 26.15 12.35
CA ASN A 474 7.00 27.55 12.77
C ASN A 474 5.59 28.05 13.01
N GLY A 475 5.05 27.76 14.19
CA GLY A 475 3.73 28.22 14.58
C GLY A 475 3.26 27.49 15.83
N GLY A 476 2.44 28.16 16.64
CA GLY A 476 1.67 27.45 17.66
C GLY A 476 0.27 27.16 17.18
N VAL A 477 -0.42 26.26 17.86
CA VAL A 477 -1.79 25.89 17.51
C VAL A 477 -2.73 26.97 18.06
N PRO A 478 -3.43 27.74 17.20
CA PRO A 478 -4.44 28.67 17.69
C PRO A 478 -5.62 27.89 18.26
N CYS A 479 -6.29 28.41 19.29
CA CYS A 479 -7.51 27.83 19.86
C CYS A 479 -8.68 28.81 19.70
N LYS A 480 -9.66 28.53 18.84
CA LYS A 480 -10.76 29.45 18.49
C LYS A 480 -11.60 29.70 19.74
N GLY A 481 -11.76 30.96 20.11
CA GLY A 481 -12.39 31.37 21.36
C GLY A 481 -11.40 31.65 22.51
N MET A 482 -10.12 31.34 22.34
CA MET A 482 -9.05 31.70 23.27
C MET A 482 -7.96 32.50 22.54
N THR A 483 -7.41 33.53 23.18
CA THR A 483 -6.25 34.29 22.65
C THR A 483 -4.93 33.51 22.80
N MET A 484 -4.99 32.20 22.98
CA MET A 484 -3.85 31.36 23.32
C MET A 484 -3.34 30.61 22.09
N THR A 485 -2.02 30.64 21.94
CA THR A 485 -1.26 29.90 20.93
C THR A 485 -0.45 28.83 21.67
N ILE A 486 -0.71 27.55 21.42
CA ILE A 486 0.00 26.45 22.09
C ILE A 486 1.36 26.23 21.42
N PRO A 487 2.50 26.35 22.14
CA PRO A 487 3.81 26.09 21.55
C PRO A 487 3.96 24.63 21.13
N VAL A 488 4.51 24.45 19.93
CA VAL A 488 4.76 23.16 19.31
C VAL A 488 6.24 22.83 19.44
N GLY A 489 6.53 21.63 19.94
CA GLY A 489 7.87 21.09 20.09
C GLY A 489 7.99 19.69 19.51
N TRP A 490 9.17 19.10 19.68
CA TRP A 490 9.45 17.74 19.26
C TRP A 490 10.28 16.99 20.30
N ALA A 491 10.19 15.67 20.27
CA ALA A 491 10.98 14.78 21.10
C ALA A 491 11.43 13.58 20.28
N VAL A 492 12.72 13.24 20.41
CA VAL A 492 13.26 12.01 19.84
C VAL A 492 13.22 10.94 20.93
N MET A 493 12.44 9.90 20.69
CA MET A 493 12.38 8.74 21.55
C MET A 493 13.48 7.78 21.15
N PRO A 494 14.51 7.57 22.01
CA PRO A 494 15.56 6.61 21.69
C PRO A 494 14.98 5.21 21.67
N LEU A 495 15.42 4.39 20.72
CA LEU A 495 15.07 2.99 20.71
C LEU A 495 15.63 2.29 21.96
N PRO A 496 14.88 1.35 22.55
CA PRO A 496 15.37 0.61 23.71
C PRO A 496 16.64 -0.15 23.36
N GLU A 497 17.62 -0.08 24.28
CA GLU A 497 18.83 -0.90 24.22
C GLU A 497 18.49 -2.34 24.61
N SER A 498 19.08 -3.31 23.89
CA SER A 498 18.86 -4.73 24.11
C SER A 498 19.21 -5.15 25.53
N GLY A 499 18.21 -5.54 26.34
CA GLY A 499 18.43 -6.08 27.69
C GLY A 499 17.42 -5.70 28.78
N VAL A 500 16.35 -4.95 28.49
CA VAL A 500 15.33 -4.63 29.49
C VAL A 500 14.33 -5.80 29.65
N ASP A 501 14.29 -6.37 30.85
CA ASP A 501 13.47 -7.54 31.19
C ASP A 501 11.96 -7.26 30.99
N SER A 502 11.26 -8.17 30.29
CA SER A 502 9.95 -7.88 29.66
C SER A 502 8.74 -8.58 30.28
N SER A 503 8.91 -9.22 31.44
CA SER A 503 7.94 -10.15 32.03
C SER A 503 6.95 -9.48 33.02
N GLU A 504 6.02 -8.65 32.54
CA GLU A 504 4.83 -8.27 33.34
C GLU A 504 3.53 -8.29 32.52
N PRO A 505 2.39 -8.68 33.13
CA PRO A 505 1.12 -8.88 32.45
C PRO A 505 0.51 -7.56 31.96
N TYR A 506 0.31 -7.48 30.65
CA TYR A 506 -0.23 -6.33 29.92
C TYR A 506 -1.74 -6.18 30.13
N LEU A 507 -2.19 -4.97 30.48
CA LEU A 507 -3.57 -4.56 30.25
C LEU A 507 -3.85 -4.40 28.75
N THR A 508 -5.11 -4.65 28.43
CA THR A 508 -5.70 -4.88 27.11
C THR A 508 -5.54 -3.70 26.15
N ALA A 509 -4.38 -3.59 25.50
CA ALA A 509 -4.18 -2.88 24.23
C ALA A 509 -4.98 -3.50 23.05
N THR A 510 -6.01 -4.29 23.36
CA THR A 510 -6.85 -5.02 22.42
C THR A 510 -7.88 -4.11 21.76
N GLU A 511 -8.27 -3.00 22.37
CA GLU A 511 -9.26 -2.07 21.80
C GLU A 511 -8.63 -1.21 20.68
N LEU A 512 -7.43 -0.66 20.91
CA LEU A 512 -6.72 0.22 19.95
C LEU A 512 -6.35 -0.45 18.59
N LEU A 513 -6.25 -1.78 18.54
CA LEU A 513 -5.90 -2.51 17.31
C LEU A 513 -7.07 -3.28 16.67
N ASN A 514 -8.16 -3.48 17.41
CA ASN A 514 -9.34 -4.21 16.92
C ASN A 514 -10.44 -3.28 16.41
N ASP A 515 -10.38 -1.98 16.70
CA ASP A 515 -11.38 -1.06 16.20
C ASP A 515 -11.30 -0.96 14.67
N ASP A 516 -12.42 -1.28 14.05
CA ASP A 516 -12.62 -1.15 12.62
C ASP A 516 -12.31 0.30 12.22
N TYR A 517 -11.17 0.48 11.55
CA TYR A 517 -10.85 1.65 10.75
C TYR A 517 -11.83 1.71 9.55
N ASN A 518 -13.12 1.82 9.84
CA ASN A 518 -14.17 2.12 8.89
C ASN A 518 -14.09 3.61 8.61
N SER A 519 -13.25 3.97 7.65
CA SER A 519 -13.19 5.33 7.08
C SER A 519 -14.43 5.71 6.25
N ASN A 520 -15.61 5.19 6.61
CA ASN A 520 -16.89 5.57 6.00
C ASN A 520 -17.56 6.67 6.83
N GLU A 521 -16.79 7.67 7.26
CA GLU A 521 -17.40 8.94 7.67
C GLU A 521 -17.78 9.69 6.41
N SER A 522 -19.07 10.03 6.33
CA SER A 522 -19.68 10.81 5.27
C SER A 522 -19.06 12.20 5.19
N ASP A 523 -18.54 12.56 4.01
CA ASP A 523 -18.01 13.88 3.59
C ASP A 523 -19.08 15.01 3.60
N ALA A 524 -19.86 15.11 4.67
CA ALA A 524 -21.00 16.03 4.76
C ALA A 524 -20.91 16.93 5.99
N ASP A 525 -19.73 17.52 6.24
CA ASP A 525 -19.59 18.79 6.96
C ASP A 525 -18.19 19.38 6.67
N PHE A 526 -18.13 20.40 5.82
CA PHE A 526 -16.91 21.19 5.57
C PHE A 526 -16.66 22.09 6.78
N GLU A 527 -15.98 21.56 7.81
CA GLU A 527 -15.33 22.37 8.84
C GLU A 527 -14.00 22.94 8.30
N GLU A 528 -13.62 24.12 8.77
CA GLU A 528 -12.45 24.91 8.36
C GLU A 528 -11.15 24.18 8.76
N GLU A 529 -10.55 23.46 7.80
CA GLU A 529 -9.35 22.65 8.03
C GLU A 529 -8.08 23.52 8.05
N MET A 530 -7.22 23.34 9.06
CA MET A 530 -5.90 23.95 9.10
C MET A 530 -4.85 22.89 8.75
N GLU A 531 -4.36 22.92 7.51
CA GLU A 531 -3.11 22.26 7.17
C GLU A 531 -1.96 23.17 7.65
N VAL A 532 -1.14 22.66 8.56
CA VAL A 532 0.08 23.36 8.95
C VAL A 532 1.18 22.89 8.00
N ASP A 533 1.59 23.77 7.09
CA ASP A 533 2.66 23.52 6.13
C ASP A 533 4.02 23.87 6.73
N GLY A 534 4.90 22.88 6.80
CA GLY A 534 6.33 23.08 7.01
C GLY A 534 7.00 23.44 5.68
N ASP A 535 6.87 24.69 5.25
CA ASP A 535 7.63 25.20 4.11
C ASP A 535 9.09 25.45 4.53
N ALA A 536 10.01 24.92 3.71
CA ALA A 536 11.45 25.12 3.80
C ALA A 536 11.90 26.31 2.94
#